data_AF-A0A800D8D5-F1
#
_entry.id   AF-A0A800D8D5-F1
#
_cell.length_a   1.000
_cell.length_b   1.000
_cell.length_c   1.000
_cell.angle_alpha   90.00
_cell.angle_beta   90.00
_cell.angle_gamma   90.00
#
_symmetry.space_group_name_H-M   'P 1'
#
loop_
_entity.id
_entity.type
_entity.pdbx_description
1 polymer ?
#
loop_
_entity_poly.entity_id
_entity_poly.type
_entity_poly.pdbx_seq_one_letter_code
_entity_poly.pdbx_strand_id
1 'polypeptide(L)'
;MRTRGLGVAILILGLLALAVDGCWPPGALVYNAPVTYSIAAGEEVPGTDIRYVGKTEKGAELIIEGQKAYKKTADSVDWQGTLTRDVTLDLTTRIVRFTEETLQVAGAAKVTVKNPTPEAASVPSEAPLEYHAIPVASFVEKGKRLPGTLIEYIGPTDKGAELGGVEGYPYRKVMDSIVWEGRLKENVFLKLDVRVVRYDERGLVVTGLASLWIEP
;
A
#
# COMPACT_ATOMS: atom_id res chain seq x y z
N MET A 1 11.83 -50.12 -2.56
CA MET A 1 11.33 -49.38 -3.74
C MET A 1 9.85 -49.08 -3.53
N ARG A 2 9.43 -47.81 -3.70
CA ARG A 2 8.17 -47.14 -3.31
C ARG A 2 8.25 -46.29 -2.02
N THR A 3 8.92 -45.15 -2.16
CA THR A 3 8.69 -43.95 -1.35
C THR A 3 7.40 -43.29 -1.81
N ARG A 4 6.39 -43.21 -0.93
CA ARG A 4 5.18 -42.41 -1.15
C ARG A 4 5.44 -40.99 -0.65
N GLY A 5 5.22 -40.02 -1.53
CA GLY A 5 5.45 -38.61 -1.29
C GLY A 5 4.60 -38.07 -0.15
N LEU A 6 5.26 -37.42 0.79
CA LEU A 6 4.62 -36.58 1.78
C LEU A 6 4.27 -35.26 1.08
N GLY A 7 2.98 -35.05 0.80
CA GLY A 7 2.48 -33.78 0.31
C GLY A 7 2.74 -32.70 1.35
N VAL A 8 3.47 -31.66 0.96
CA VAL A 8 3.66 -30.45 1.76
C VAL A 8 2.33 -29.72 1.81
N ALA A 9 1.64 -29.83 2.93
CA ALA A 9 0.50 -28.99 3.25
C ALA A 9 1.03 -27.57 3.52
N ILE A 10 0.75 -26.65 2.60
CA ILE A 10 1.01 -25.23 2.76
C ILE A 10 0.09 -24.73 3.88
N LEU A 11 0.65 -24.54 5.07
CA LEU A 11 0.04 -23.77 6.15
C LEU A 11 0.01 -22.30 5.69
N ILE A 12 -1.12 -21.85 5.14
CA ILE A 12 -1.47 -20.43 5.09
C ILE A 12 -1.93 -20.05 6.50
N LEU A 13 -0.96 -19.88 7.41
CA LEU A 13 -1.23 -19.53 8.79
C LEU A 13 -1.14 -18.01 8.97
N GLY A 14 -2.31 -17.40 9.04
CA GLY A 14 -2.64 -16.23 9.85
C GLY A 14 -1.60 -15.12 9.99
N LEU A 15 -1.64 -14.15 9.07
CA LEU A 15 -1.24 -12.77 9.36
C LEU A 15 -2.47 -11.86 9.23
N LEU A 16 -3.48 -12.10 10.08
CA LEU A 16 -4.62 -11.21 10.26
C LEU A 16 -4.58 -10.57 11.65
N ALA A 17 -3.40 -10.09 12.04
CA ALA A 17 -3.24 -9.15 13.13
C ALA A 17 -3.06 -7.76 12.52
N LEU A 18 -4.13 -7.20 11.95
CA LEU A 18 -4.16 -5.77 11.62
C LEU A 18 -4.22 -5.02 12.94
N ALA A 19 -3.06 -4.54 13.39
CA ALA A 19 -2.97 -3.57 14.46
C ALA A 19 -3.88 -2.39 14.13
N VAL A 20 -4.92 -2.21 14.94
CA VAL A 20 -5.90 -1.13 14.83
C VAL A 20 -5.32 0.12 15.47
N ASP A 21 -4.11 0.52 15.05
CA ASP A 21 -3.56 1.83 15.36
C ASP A 21 -3.51 2.61 14.04
N GLY A 22 -4.66 3.15 13.65
CA GLY A 22 -4.73 4.25 12.68
C GLY A 22 -4.13 5.54 13.24
N CYS A 23 -3.07 5.45 14.05
CA CYS A 23 -2.30 6.57 14.55
C CYS A 23 -1.29 6.94 13.46
N TRP A 24 -1.80 7.68 12.48
CA TRP A 24 -0.96 8.34 11.52
C TRP A 24 -0.03 9.31 12.27
N PRO A 25 1.29 9.32 11.99
CA PRO A 25 2.16 10.32 12.58
C PRO A 25 1.60 11.72 12.31
N PRO A 26 1.72 12.67 13.26
CA PRO A 26 1.24 14.03 13.04
C PRO A 26 1.76 14.59 11.70
N GLY A 27 0.83 14.95 10.81
CA GLY A 27 1.16 15.49 9.50
C GLY A 27 1.69 14.47 8.49
N ALA A 28 1.42 13.16 8.61
CA ALA A 28 1.79 12.19 7.58
C ALA A 28 0.74 11.10 7.38
N LEU A 29 0.64 10.55 6.18
CA LEU A 29 -0.17 9.35 5.89
C LEU A 29 0.76 8.20 5.60
N VAL A 30 0.47 7.05 6.21
CA VAL A 30 1.30 5.85 6.05
C VAL A 30 0.45 4.75 5.45
N TYR A 31 0.90 4.23 4.31
CA TYR A 31 0.26 3.14 3.57
C TYR A 31 1.21 1.95 3.54
N ASN A 32 0.73 0.80 4.01
CA ASN A 32 1.48 -0.46 4.00
C ASN A 32 0.89 -1.37 2.92
N ALA A 33 1.49 -1.32 1.73
CA ALA A 33 1.02 -2.06 0.57
C ALA A 33 1.69 -3.44 0.49
N PRO A 34 0.93 -4.53 0.24
CA PRO A 34 1.54 -5.76 -0.22
C PRO A 34 2.11 -5.55 -1.63
N VAL A 35 3.33 -6.04 -1.88
CA VAL A 35 3.97 -5.90 -3.19
C VAL A 35 4.53 -7.22 -3.69
N THR A 36 4.50 -7.38 -5.00
CA THR A 36 5.23 -8.43 -5.73
C THR A 36 5.78 -7.81 -6.99
N TYR A 37 7.09 -7.94 -7.20
CA TYR A 37 7.75 -7.46 -8.40
C TYR A 37 8.37 -8.64 -9.14
N SER A 38 8.27 -8.59 -10.46
CA SER A 38 8.95 -9.49 -11.38
C SER A 38 9.77 -8.62 -12.31
N ILE A 39 11.08 -8.55 -12.08
CA ILE A 39 11.99 -7.69 -12.85
C ILE A 39 12.89 -8.52 -13.73
N ALA A 40 13.19 -8.03 -14.94
CA ALA A 40 14.10 -8.67 -15.85
C ALA A 40 15.56 -8.45 -15.44
N ALA A 41 16.47 -9.29 -15.94
CA ALA A 41 17.91 -9.05 -15.83
C ALA A 41 18.27 -7.73 -16.53
N GLY A 42 19.02 -6.89 -15.83
CA GLY A 42 19.35 -5.52 -16.21
C GLY A 42 18.42 -4.46 -15.62
N GLU A 43 17.23 -4.83 -15.12
CA GLU A 43 16.25 -3.89 -14.57
C GLU A 43 16.41 -3.67 -13.05
N GLU A 44 15.85 -2.58 -12.58
CA GLU A 44 15.83 -2.19 -11.18
C GLU A 44 14.49 -2.54 -10.53
N VAL A 45 14.52 -2.88 -9.23
CA VAL A 45 13.30 -3.02 -8.43
C VAL A 45 12.59 -1.65 -8.44
N PRO A 46 11.28 -1.59 -8.77
CA PRO A 46 10.57 -0.32 -8.94
C PRO A 46 10.76 0.63 -7.74
N GLY A 47 11.20 1.85 -8.03
CA GLY A 47 11.38 2.92 -7.03
C GLY A 47 12.68 2.82 -6.23
N THR A 48 13.64 2.02 -6.68
CA THR A 48 14.94 1.80 -6.01
C THR A 48 16.09 1.85 -7.01
N ASP A 49 17.31 1.80 -6.48
CA ASP A 49 18.56 1.58 -7.23
C ASP A 49 19.03 0.10 -7.20
N ILE A 50 18.20 -0.82 -6.71
CA ILE A 50 18.55 -2.24 -6.63
C ILE A 50 18.33 -2.89 -7.98
N ARG A 51 19.40 -3.36 -8.61
CA ARG A 51 19.36 -3.96 -9.95
C ARG A 51 19.54 -5.46 -9.93
N TYR A 52 18.73 -6.17 -10.69
CA TYR A 52 18.98 -7.58 -10.98
C TYR A 52 19.97 -7.74 -12.12
N VAL A 53 21.11 -8.41 -11.90
CA VAL A 53 22.10 -8.65 -12.98
C VAL A 53 21.80 -9.95 -13.71
N GLY A 54 21.46 -11.00 -12.97
CA GLY A 54 21.24 -12.34 -13.52
C GLY A 54 21.53 -13.43 -12.50
N LYS A 55 21.39 -14.69 -12.93
CA LYS A 55 21.69 -15.87 -12.11
C LYS A 55 23.16 -16.26 -12.24
N THR A 56 23.76 -16.66 -11.14
CA THR A 56 25.13 -17.21 -11.07
C THR A 56 25.13 -18.50 -10.26
N GLU A 57 26.28 -19.18 -10.18
CA GLU A 57 26.48 -20.34 -9.31
C GLU A 57 26.29 -20.00 -7.81
N LYS A 58 26.49 -18.74 -7.41
CA LYS A 58 26.33 -18.28 -6.03
C LYS A 58 24.90 -17.91 -5.66
N GLY A 59 24.03 -17.69 -6.65
CA GLY A 59 22.66 -17.20 -6.49
C GLY A 59 22.32 -16.09 -7.49
N ALA A 60 21.29 -15.33 -7.18
CA ALA A 60 20.97 -14.08 -7.89
C ALA A 60 22.08 -13.06 -7.62
N GLU A 61 22.68 -12.52 -8.69
CA GLU A 61 23.58 -11.37 -8.60
C GLU A 61 22.75 -10.09 -8.65
N LEU A 62 22.92 -9.24 -7.64
CA LEU A 62 22.31 -7.91 -7.54
C LEU A 62 23.39 -6.84 -7.48
N ILE A 63 23.07 -5.65 -7.98
CA ILE A 63 23.76 -4.41 -7.62
C ILE A 63 22.90 -3.69 -6.58
N ILE A 64 23.45 -3.46 -5.39
CA ILE A 64 22.80 -2.74 -4.28
C ILE A 64 23.79 -1.66 -3.84
N GLU A 65 23.37 -0.39 -3.82
CA GLU A 65 24.25 0.74 -3.47
C GLU A 65 25.56 0.75 -4.30
N GLY A 66 25.46 0.39 -5.59
CA GLY A 66 26.62 0.26 -6.49
C GLY A 66 27.54 -0.93 -6.22
N GLN A 67 27.24 -1.78 -5.23
CA GLN A 67 28.05 -2.95 -4.86
C GLN A 67 27.41 -4.25 -5.34
N LYS A 68 28.25 -5.20 -5.74
CA LYS A 68 27.82 -6.54 -6.13
C LYS A 68 27.45 -7.36 -4.90
N ALA A 69 26.24 -7.92 -4.89
CA ALA A 69 25.75 -8.83 -3.86
C ALA A 69 25.23 -10.13 -4.49
N TYR A 70 25.43 -11.25 -3.80
CA TYR A 70 24.86 -12.54 -4.18
C TYR A 70 23.78 -12.94 -3.18
N LYS A 71 22.57 -13.21 -3.65
CA LYS A 71 21.39 -13.51 -2.82
C LYS A 71 20.73 -14.81 -3.28
N LYS A 72 20.15 -15.54 -2.35
CA LYS A 72 19.41 -16.79 -2.58
C LYS A 72 17.91 -16.58 -2.34
N THR A 73 17.12 -17.58 -2.69
CA THR A 73 15.69 -17.60 -2.33
C THR A 73 15.52 -17.40 -0.83
N ALA A 74 14.53 -16.60 -0.46
CA ALA A 74 14.22 -16.11 0.87
C ALA A 74 15.19 -15.08 1.46
N ASP A 75 16.32 -14.75 0.81
CA ASP A 75 17.16 -13.62 1.25
C ASP A 75 16.42 -12.30 1.04
N SER A 76 16.75 -11.32 1.89
CA SER A 76 16.12 -9.99 1.83
C SER A 76 16.59 -9.16 0.65
N VAL A 77 15.69 -8.34 0.13
CA VAL A 77 15.94 -7.30 -0.87
C VAL A 77 15.23 -6.05 -0.35
N ASP A 78 15.82 -5.48 0.69
CA ASP A 78 15.25 -4.35 1.41
C ASP A 78 15.85 -3.05 0.89
N TRP A 79 15.05 -1.98 0.92
CA TRP A 79 15.47 -0.67 0.47
C TRP A 79 14.74 0.41 1.27
N GLN A 80 15.42 1.51 1.58
CA GLN A 80 14.79 2.67 2.19
C GLN A 80 15.32 3.94 1.56
N GLY A 81 14.42 4.85 1.21
CA GLY A 81 14.81 6.12 0.63
C GLY A 81 13.65 7.07 0.38
N THR A 82 13.98 8.14 -0.33
CA THR A 82 13.05 9.22 -0.67
C THR A 82 12.73 9.08 -2.15
N LEU A 83 11.44 8.89 -2.48
CA LEU A 83 10.98 8.88 -3.87
C LEU A 83 10.92 10.31 -4.40
N THR A 84 10.29 11.20 -3.63
CA THR A 84 10.25 12.65 -3.86
C THR A 84 10.30 13.39 -2.54
N ARG A 85 10.46 14.72 -2.56
CA ARG A 85 10.61 15.54 -1.34
C ARG A 85 9.63 15.20 -0.21
N ASP A 86 8.37 14.92 -0.55
CA ASP A 86 7.28 14.67 0.40
C ASP A 86 6.92 13.17 0.54
N VAL A 87 7.63 12.26 -0.15
CA VAL A 87 7.30 10.84 -0.19
C VAL A 87 8.53 9.99 0.09
N THR A 88 8.45 9.16 1.13
CA THR A 88 9.47 8.14 1.43
C THR A 88 8.91 6.75 1.23
N LEU A 89 9.78 5.84 0.80
CA LEU A 89 9.47 4.43 0.60
C LEU A 89 10.44 3.58 1.43
N ASP A 90 9.87 2.60 2.12
CA ASP A 90 10.58 1.55 2.84
C ASP A 90 10.05 0.21 2.32
N LEU A 91 10.89 -0.51 1.59
CA LEU A 91 10.62 -1.83 1.03
C LEU A 91 11.25 -2.87 1.93
N THR A 92 10.42 -3.78 2.43
CA THR A 92 10.84 -5.00 3.10
C THR A 92 10.40 -6.18 2.26
N THR A 93 11.31 -6.74 1.46
CA THR A 93 10.97 -7.81 0.50
C THR A 93 11.96 -8.96 0.56
N ARG A 94 11.56 -10.12 0.03
CA ARG A 94 12.41 -11.30 -0.08
C ARG A 94 12.33 -11.90 -1.47
N ILE A 95 13.43 -12.52 -1.88
CA ILE A 95 13.48 -13.27 -3.13
C ILE A 95 12.53 -14.48 -3.02
N VAL A 96 11.54 -14.54 -3.90
CA VAL A 96 10.65 -15.69 -4.06
C VAL A 96 11.31 -16.71 -4.98
N ARG A 97 11.82 -16.26 -6.13
CA ARG A 97 12.54 -17.09 -7.10
C ARG A 97 13.35 -16.24 -8.08
N PHE A 98 14.29 -16.86 -8.78
CA PHE A 98 15.05 -16.22 -9.86
C PHE A 98 15.48 -17.23 -10.93
N THR A 99 15.59 -16.77 -12.17
CA THR A 99 16.11 -17.48 -13.36
C THR A 99 17.24 -16.66 -13.96
N GLU A 100 17.85 -17.04 -15.08
CA GLU A 100 18.84 -16.16 -15.73
C GLU A 100 18.25 -14.83 -16.18
N GLU A 101 16.94 -14.80 -16.47
CA GLU A 101 16.25 -13.67 -17.08
C GLU A 101 15.41 -12.86 -16.09
N THR A 102 14.98 -13.45 -14.97
CA THR A 102 13.99 -12.82 -14.08
C THR A 102 14.31 -13.00 -12.61
N LEU A 103 14.02 -11.97 -11.82
CA LEU A 103 13.98 -12.01 -10.37
C LEU A 103 12.56 -11.71 -9.91
N GLN A 104 12.02 -12.55 -9.02
CA GLN A 104 10.77 -12.29 -8.33
C GLN A 104 11.00 -12.03 -6.85
N VAL A 105 10.49 -10.90 -6.38
CA VAL A 105 10.49 -10.51 -4.97
C VAL A 105 9.07 -10.25 -4.49
N ALA A 106 8.80 -10.54 -3.23
CA ALA A 106 7.52 -10.24 -2.59
C ALA A 106 7.72 -9.78 -1.15
N GLY A 107 6.79 -8.95 -0.66
CA GLY A 107 6.84 -8.41 0.68
C GLY A 107 5.91 -7.23 0.87
N ALA A 108 6.39 -6.20 1.57
CA ALA A 108 5.63 -5.00 1.87
C ALA A 108 6.38 -3.73 1.43
N ALA A 109 5.61 -2.75 0.97
CA ALA A 109 6.04 -1.39 0.74
C ALA A 109 5.33 -0.46 1.73
N LYS A 110 6.10 0.22 2.57
CA LYS A 110 5.62 1.28 3.45
C LYS A 110 5.87 2.62 2.76
N VAL A 111 4.80 3.20 2.24
CA VAL A 111 4.81 4.53 1.63
C VAL A 111 4.37 5.54 2.67
N THR A 112 5.17 6.57 2.89
CA THR A 112 4.82 7.69 3.79
C THR A 112 4.71 8.98 2.98
N VAL A 113 3.52 9.59 3.01
CA VAL A 113 3.22 10.87 2.37
C VAL A 113 3.20 11.95 3.45
N LYS A 114 4.12 12.91 3.37
CA LYS A 114 4.27 14.00 4.34
C LYS A 114 3.35 15.17 4.00
N ASN A 115 2.72 15.72 5.04
CA ASN A 115 1.87 16.89 5.04
C ASN A 115 0.92 16.93 3.83
N PRO A 116 0.10 15.89 3.63
CA PRO A 116 -0.78 15.83 2.47
C PRO A 116 -1.71 17.04 2.44
N THR A 117 -2.03 17.48 1.23
CA THR A 117 -2.99 18.53 0.95
C THR A 117 -4.02 17.97 -0.02
N PRO A 118 -5.01 17.19 0.46
CA PRO A 118 -5.94 16.49 -0.41
C PRO A 118 -6.75 17.46 -1.28
N GLU A 119 -6.90 17.11 -2.54
CA GLU A 119 -7.75 17.79 -3.51
C GLU A 119 -8.47 16.76 -4.39
N ALA A 120 -9.65 17.14 -4.90
CA ALA A 120 -10.34 16.32 -5.89
C ALA A 120 -9.56 16.38 -7.22
N ALA A 121 -9.20 15.22 -7.75
CA ALA A 121 -8.48 15.08 -9.00
C ALA A 121 -8.74 13.67 -9.57
N SER A 122 -8.67 13.53 -10.89
CA SER A 122 -8.68 12.20 -11.51
C SER A 122 -7.36 11.50 -11.25
N VAL A 123 -7.43 10.22 -10.92
CA VAL A 123 -6.25 9.34 -10.83
C VAL A 123 -5.74 9.05 -12.25
N PRO A 124 -4.43 9.08 -12.50
CA PRO A 124 -3.88 8.70 -13.80
C PRO A 124 -4.18 7.23 -14.14
N SER A 125 -4.21 6.89 -15.42
CA SER A 125 -4.45 5.50 -15.84
C SER A 125 -3.26 4.58 -15.55
N GLU A 126 -2.06 5.14 -15.54
CA GLU A 126 -0.79 4.46 -15.25
C GLU A 126 0.16 5.43 -14.55
N ALA A 127 1.05 4.93 -13.70
CA ALA A 127 2.15 5.69 -13.10
C ALA A 127 3.42 4.83 -12.96
N PRO A 128 4.61 5.44 -12.86
CA PRO A 128 5.86 4.68 -12.65
C PRO A 128 5.82 3.77 -11.42
N LEU A 129 5.10 4.18 -10.37
CA LEU A 129 4.90 3.39 -9.17
C LEU A 129 3.42 3.33 -8.80
N GLU A 130 2.91 2.11 -8.68
CA GLU A 130 1.53 1.83 -8.31
C GLU A 130 1.46 0.83 -7.15
N TYR A 131 0.63 1.15 -6.17
CA TYR A 131 0.38 0.30 -5.02
C TYR A 131 -1.12 0.07 -4.89
N HIS A 132 -1.56 -1.17 -4.98
CA HIS A 132 -2.98 -1.52 -4.93
C HIS A 132 -3.32 -2.41 -3.75
N ALA A 133 -4.63 -2.56 -3.52
CA ALA A 133 -5.19 -3.43 -2.47
C ALA A 133 -4.56 -3.17 -1.09
N ILE A 134 -4.27 -1.90 -0.79
CA ILE A 134 -3.67 -1.49 0.47
C ILE A 134 -4.76 -1.53 1.54
N PRO A 135 -4.69 -2.41 2.55
CA PRO A 135 -5.70 -2.46 3.60
C PRO A 135 -5.63 -1.17 4.42
N VAL A 136 -6.78 -0.54 4.60
CA VAL A 136 -6.91 0.69 5.39
C VAL A 136 -8.09 0.58 6.34
N ALA A 137 -7.91 1.08 7.55
CA ALA A 137 -8.96 1.28 8.53
C ALA A 137 -8.75 2.63 9.21
N SER A 138 -9.85 3.33 9.50
CA SER A 138 -9.77 4.64 10.13
C SER A 138 -10.95 4.87 11.07
N PHE A 139 -10.67 5.57 12.15
CA PHE A 139 -11.67 6.22 12.99
C PHE A 139 -11.63 7.72 12.69
N VAL A 140 -12.79 8.29 12.38
CA VAL A 140 -12.97 9.70 12.05
C VAL A 140 -13.89 10.31 13.09
N GLU A 141 -13.35 11.20 13.91
CA GLU A 141 -14.18 11.95 14.86
C GLU A 141 -15.23 12.81 14.14
N LYS A 142 -16.34 13.07 14.82
CA LYS A 142 -17.36 14.00 14.32
C LYS A 142 -16.75 15.38 14.01
N GLY A 143 -17.08 15.94 12.86
CA GLY A 143 -16.53 17.21 12.36
C GLY A 143 -15.08 17.12 11.86
N LYS A 144 -14.53 15.91 11.71
CA LYS A 144 -13.20 15.68 11.12
C LYS A 144 -13.31 15.01 9.76
N ARG A 145 -12.24 15.16 8.98
CA ARG A 145 -12.12 14.55 7.67
C ARG A 145 -11.57 13.15 7.76
N LEU A 146 -12.11 12.27 6.91
CA LEU A 146 -11.52 10.98 6.63
C LEU A 146 -10.10 11.22 6.09
N PRO A 147 -9.08 10.65 6.74
CA PRO A 147 -7.70 11.04 6.47
C PRO A 147 -7.29 10.82 5.01
N GLY A 148 -6.62 11.82 4.43
CA GLY A 148 -6.23 11.81 3.01
C GLY A 148 -7.34 12.18 2.02
N THR A 149 -8.51 12.61 2.49
CA THR A 149 -9.65 12.94 1.63
C THR A 149 -10.26 14.30 1.99
N LEU A 150 -11.24 14.73 1.19
CA LEU A 150 -12.11 15.87 1.50
C LEU A 150 -13.39 15.47 2.25
N ILE A 151 -13.59 14.18 2.49
CA ILE A 151 -14.82 13.65 3.08
C ILE A 151 -14.83 13.94 4.57
N GLU A 152 -15.89 14.55 5.08
CA GLU A 152 -16.07 14.89 6.49
C GLU A 152 -17.17 14.05 7.12
N TYR A 153 -16.95 13.55 8.33
CA TYR A 153 -18.04 12.92 9.09
C TYR A 153 -18.83 13.99 9.85
N ILE A 154 -20.05 14.30 9.39
CA ILE A 154 -20.91 15.33 9.99
C ILE A 154 -21.56 14.81 11.28
N GLY A 155 -22.03 13.56 11.28
CA GLY A 155 -22.66 12.94 12.44
C GLY A 155 -23.65 11.83 12.10
N PRO A 156 -24.24 11.18 13.12
CA PRO A 156 -25.29 10.19 12.91
C PRO A 156 -26.65 10.85 12.64
N THR A 157 -27.47 10.23 11.79
CA THR A 157 -28.86 10.60 11.53
C THR A 157 -29.75 9.36 11.47
N ASP A 158 -31.06 9.56 11.35
CA ASP A 158 -32.04 8.49 11.08
C ASP A 158 -31.80 7.78 9.74
N LYS A 159 -31.17 8.45 8.78
CA LYS A 159 -30.85 7.91 7.44
C LYS A 159 -29.51 7.18 7.36
N GLY A 160 -28.57 7.46 8.27
CA GLY A 160 -27.20 6.94 8.22
C GLY A 160 -26.18 7.88 8.87
N ALA A 161 -24.90 7.56 8.72
CA ALA A 161 -23.82 8.53 8.87
C ALA A 161 -23.96 9.60 7.79
N GLU A 162 -24.08 10.86 8.16
CA GLU A 162 -24.06 11.98 7.24
C GLU A 162 -22.61 12.38 6.93
N LEU A 163 -22.30 12.52 5.64
CA LEU A 163 -20.97 12.85 5.15
C LEU A 163 -20.99 14.17 4.37
N GLY A 164 -20.03 15.04 4.67
CA GLY A 164 -19.68 16.20 3.85
C GLY A 164 -18.62 15.83 2.81
N GLY A 165 -18.50 16.63 1.75
CA GLY A 165 -17.46 16.45 0.71
C GLY A 165 -17.67 15.24 -0.20
N VAL A 166 -18.86 14.64 -0.20
CA VAL A 166 -19.27 13.57 -1.12
C VAL A 166 -20.18 14.13 -2.20
N GLU A 167 -20.11 13.58 -3.42
CA GLU A 167 -21.03 13.92 -4.49
C GLU A 167 -22.36 13.14 -4.33
N GLY A 168 -23.48 13.82 -4.58
CA GLY A 168 -24.81 13.21 -4.56
C GLY A 168 -25.34 12.92 -3.15
N TYR A 169 -25.83 11.69 -2.93
CA TYR A 169 -26.52 11.31 -1.70
C TYR A 169 -25.54 11.26 -0.50
N PRO A 170 -25.75 12.01 0.60
CA PRO A 170 -24.73 12.19 1.64
C PRO A 170 -24.76 11.16 2.78
N TYR A 171 -25.78 10.29 2.83
CA TYR A 171 -25.96 9.35 3.95
C TYR A 171 -25.38 7.97 3.63
N ARG A 172 -24.75 7.34 4.62
CA ARG A 172 -24.22 5.96 4.54
C ARG A 172 -24.64 5.15 5.75
N LYS A 173 -25.29 4.01 5.53
CA LYS A 173 -25.56 3.00 6.56
C LYS A 173 -24.35 2.10 6.75
N VAL A 174 -24.40 1.27 7.79
CA VAL A 174 -23.41 0.20 7.99
C VAL A 174 -23.33 -0.67 6.73
N MET A 175 -22.11 -0.98 6.30
CA MET A 175 -21.72 -1.65 5.06
C MET A 175 -21.86 -0.85 3.76
N ASP A 176 -22.43 0.35 3.77
CA ASP A 176 -22.44 1.20 2.57
C ASP A 176 -21.01 1.65 2.21
N SER A 177 -20.77 1.78 0.91
CA SER A 177 -19.48 2.18 0.35
C SER A 177 -19.28 3.69 0.39
N ILE A 178 -18.05 4.10 0.66
CA ILE A 178 -17.53 5.45 0.52
C ILE A 178 -16.35 5.34 -0.43
N VAL A 179 -16.48 5.99 -1.59
CA VAL A 179 -15.45 6.02 -2.62
C VAL A 179 -14.94 7.44 -2.76
N TRP A 180 -13.63 7.60 -2.85
CA TRP A 180 -13.00 8.88 -3.09
C TRP A 180 -11.81 8.71 -4.03
N GLU A 181 -11.65 9.65 -4.94
CA GLU A 181 -10.50 9.77 -5.83
C GLU A 181 -9.97 11.19 -5.76
N GLY A 182 -8.65 11.31 -5.72
CA GLY A 182 -8.01 12.60 -5.68
C GLY A 182 -6.52 12.52 -5.53
N ARG A 183 -5.94 13.67 -5.23
CA ARG A 183 -4.51 13.86 -5.14
C ARG A 183 -4.14 14.27 -3.72
N LEU A 184 -3.13 13.64 -3.14
CA LEU A 184 -2.60 13.92 -1.81
C LEU A 184 -1.50 14.98 -1.84
N LYS A 185 -0.71 14.99 -2.91
CA LYS A 185 0.42 15.88 -3.20
C LYS A 185 0.62 15.95 -4.71
N GLU A 186 1.43 16.89 -5.19
CA GLU A 186 1.57 17.19 -6.62
C GLU A 186 1.66 15.95 -7.53
N ASN A 187 2.37 14.94 -7.05
CA ASN A 187 2.74 13.71 -7.72
C ASN A 187 2.28 12.42 -7.00
N VAL A 188 1.27 12.52 -6.12
CA VAL A 188 0.74 11.38 -5.36
C VAL A 188 -0.78 11.37 -5.44
N PHE A 189 -1.33 10.37 -6.09
CA PHE A 189 -2.77 10.17 -6.21
C PHE A 189 -3.24 9.05 -5.29
N LEU A 190 -4.48 9.18 -4.81
CA LEU A 190 -5.13 8.23 -3.93
C LEU A 190 -6.51 7.90 -4.50
N LYS A 191 -6.79 6.61 -4.59
CA LYS A 191 -8.13 6.06 -4.68
C LYS A 191 -8.45 5.33 -3.38
N LEU A 192 -9.61 5.60 -2.82
CA LEU A 192 -10.09 5.01 -1.58
C LEU A 192 -11.44 4.35 -1.85
N ASP A 193 -11.58 3.09 -1.46
CA ASP A 193 -12.84 2.34 -1.44
C ASP A 193 -12.99 1.70 -0.06
N VAL A 194 -13.79 2.33 0.80
CA VAL A 194 -14.00 1.89 2.18
C VAL A 194 -15.48 1.71 2.46
N ARG A 195 -15.79 0.93 3.49
CA ARG A 195 -17.15 0.69 3.97
C ARG A 195 -17.31 1.18 5.39
N VAL A 196 -18.50 1.66 5.69
CA VAL A 196 -18.89 2.01 7.05
C VAL A 196 -18.98 0.74 7.90
N VAL A 197 -18.19 0.67 8.96
CA VAL A 197 -18.23 -0.43 9.94
C VAL A 197 -19.19 -0.09 11.07
N ARG A 198 -19.09 1.13 11.60
CA ARG A 198 -19.98 1.69 12.63
C ARG A 198 -19.91 3.21 12.62
N TYR A 199 -20.94 3.86 13.13
CA TYR A 199 -20.94 5.31 13.36
C TYR A 199 -21.78 5.65 14.58
N ASP A 200 -21.34 6.64 15.34
CA ASP A 200 -22.04 7.20 16.50
C ASP A 200 -21.68 8.68 16.68
N GLU A 201 -22.15 9.33 17.75
CA GLU A 201 -21.85 10.74 18.05
C GLU A 201 -20.35 11.01 18.27
N ARG A 202 -19.54 9.99 18.56
CA ARG A 202 -18.09 10.14 18.75
C ARG A 202 -17.38 10.13 17.40
N GLY A 203 -17.77 9.20 16.52
CA GLY A 203 -17.10 9.09 15.23
C GLY A 203 -17.61 7.97 14.33
N LEU A 204 -17.06 7.99 13.13
CA LEU A 204 -17.25 7.03 12.06
C LEU A 204 -16.05 6.08 12.01
N VAL A 205 -16.29 4.77 11.95
CA VAL A 205 -15.26 3.77 11.64
C VAL A 205 -15.47 3.25 10.24
N VAL A 206 -14.41 3.28 9.44
CA VAL A 206 -14.38 2.73 8.09
C VAL A 206 -13.25 1.73 7.93
N THR A 207 -13.44 0.79 7.00
CA THR A 207 -12.40 -0.17 6.58
C THR A 207 -12.54 -0.49 5.10
N GLY A 208 -11.43 -0.79 4.43
CA GLY A 208 -11.44 -1.17 3.02
C GLY A 208 -10.05 -1.12 2.41
N LEU A 209 -10.00 -0.65 1.16
CA LEU A 209 -8.80 -0.64 0.35
C LEU A 209 -8.46 0.77 -0.12
N ALA A 210 -7.16 1.04 -0.19
CA ALA A 210 -6.60 2.17 -0.90
C ALA A 210 -5.77 1.70 -2.10
N SER A 211 -5.58 2.60 -3.05
CA SER A 211 -4.57 2.49 -4.10
C SER A 211 -3.85 3.82 -4.25
N LEU A 212 -2.54 3.75 -4.51
CA LEU A 212 -1.68 4.91 -4.70
C LEU A 212 -1.00 4.85 -6.07
N TRP A 213 -0.88 6.01 -6.70
CA TRP A 213 -0.07 6.24 -7.89
C TRP A 213 0.91 7.34 -7.57
N ILE A 214 2.19 7.10 -7.86
CA ILE A 214 3.29 8.01 -7.51
C ILE A 214 4.13 8.26 -8.76
N GLU A 215 4.41 9.54 -9.01
CA GLU A 215 5.29 10.02 -10.07
C GLU A 215 6.58 10.58 -9.41
N PRO A 216 7.68 9.80 -9.37
CA PRO A 216 8.95 10.22 -8.75
C PRO A 216 9.65 11.37 -9.47
#